data_AF-A0AAD9DIB9-F1
#
_entry.id   AF-A0AAD9DIB9-F1
#
_cell.length_a   1.000
_cell.length_b   1.000
_cell.length_c   1.000
_cell.angle_alpha   90.00
_cell.angle_beta   90.00
_cell.angle_gamma   90.00
#
_symmetry.space_group_name_H-M   'P 1'
#
loop_
_entity.id
_entity.type
_entity.pdbx_description
1 polymer ?
#
loop_
_entity_poly.entity_id
_entity_poly.type
_entity_poly.pdbx_seq_one_letter_code
_entity_poly.pdbx_strand_id
1 'polypeptide(L)'
;MFVTQWLMTLYTSSFPLDMVSRVWDSFLVEGWKVVYRTMLGLMKHAEGTLLHLSFEHILHYLSSFPGKVDGQTIMQESLKIGLKTKHIQKHANDWQRSAGSCSQESSSSPKKVSRLDSATLSTCSTSTR
;
A
#
# COMPACT_ATOMS: atom_id res chain seq x y z
N MET A 1 -3.44 8.68 -10.00
CA MET A 1 -4.16 7.97 -11.06
C MET A 1 -3.53 6.61 -11.37
N PHE A 2 -2.24 6.50 -11.73
CA PHE A 2 -1.61 5.20 -12.09
C PHE A 2 -1.38 4.24 -10.93
N VAL A 3 -0.82 4.75 -9.83
CA VAL A 3 -0.44 3.93 -8.67
C VAL A 3 -1.64 3.22 -8.05
N THR A 4 -2.80 3.89 -8.01
CA THR A 4 -4.03 3.32 -7.45
C THR A 4 -4.47 2.07 -8.20
N GLN A 5 -4.40 2.07 -9.53
CA GLN A 5 -4.74 0.89 -10.33
C GLN A 5 -3.79 -0.27 -10.06
N TRP A 6 -2.48 -0.01 -9.99
CA TRP A 6 -1.47 -1.05 -9.72
C TRP A 6 -1.65 -1.67 -8.34
N LEU A 7 -1.93 -0.85 -7.33
CA LEU A 7 -2.13 -1.29 -5.96
C LEU A 7 -3.45 -2.07 -5.79
N MET A 8 -4.55 -1.58 -6.36
CA MET A 8 -5.86 -2.23 -6.26
C MET A 8 -5.92 -3.58 -7.00
N THR A 9 -5.23 -3.68 -8.13
CA THR A 9 -5.20 -4.91 -8.94
C THR A 9 -4.02 -5.81 -8.60
N LEU A 10 -3.18 -5.46 -7.62
CA LEU A 10 -1.95 -6.18 -7.29
C LEU A 10 -1.13 -6.52 -8.55
N TYR A 11 -0.95 -5.52 -9.43
CA TYR A 11 -0.23 -5.60 -10.71
C TYR A 11 -0.83 -6.50 -11.79
N THR A 12 -1.89 -7.25 -11.52
CA THR A 12 -2.50 -8.23 -12.46
C THR A 12 -3.02 -7.61 -13.76
N SER A 13 -3.49 -6.36 -13.72
CA SER A 13 -4.15 -5.71 -14.86
C SER A 13 -3.17 -5.19 -15.91
N SER A 14 -1.94 -4.89 -15.52
CA SER A 14 -1.00 -4.15 -16.37
C SER A 14 0.26 -4.93 -16.69
N PHE A 15 0.68 -5.86 -15.82
CA PHE A 15 1.97 -6.54 -15.93
C PHE A 15 1.84 -7.98 -16.45
N PRO A 16 2.92 -8.54 -17.06
CA PRO A 16 2.95 -9.92 -17.48
C PRO A 16 2.77 -10.90 -16.30
N LEU A 17 2.16 -12.05 -16.56
CA LEU A 17 1.87 -13.06 -15.53
C LEU A 17 3.14 -13.54 -14.79
N ASP A 18 4.30 -13.61 -15.46
CA ASP A 18 5.57 -14.00 -14.83
C ASP A 18 5.99 -13.03 -13.73
N MET A 19 5.84 -11.72 -13.95
CA MET A 19 6.14 -10.73 -12.91
C MET A 19 5.09 -10.81 -11.80
N VAL A 20 3.81 -10.88 -12.17
CA VAL A 20 2.69 -10.88 -11.23
C VAL A 20 2.79 -12.08 -10.28
N SER A 21 2.97 -13.30 -10.80
CA SER A 21 3.08 -14.52 -9.99
C SER A 21 4.16 -14.40 -8.90
N ARG A 22 5.34 -13.88 -9.22
CA ARG A 22 6.44 -13.68 -8.26
C ARG A 22 6.10 -12.65 -7.17
N VAL A 23 5.40 -11.57 -7.54
CA VAL A 23 4.91 -10.57 -6.57
C VAL A 23 3.87 -11.20 -5.66
N TRP A 24 3.00 -12.04 -6.20
CA TRP A 24 2.01 -12.79 -5.43
C TRP A 24 2.66 -13.79 -4.47
N ASP A 25 3.68 -14.54 -4.90
CA ASP A 25 4.42 -15.45 -4.03
C ASP A 25 5.02 -14.70 -2.83
N SER A 26 5.65 -13.55 -3.09
CA SER A 26 6.25 -12.71 -2.04
C SER A 26 5.19 -12.05 -1.16
N PHE A 27 4.04 -11.67 -1.73
CA PHE A 27 2.91 -11.10 -1.01
C PHE A 27 2.28 -12.10 -0.03
N LEU A 28 2.15 -13.38 -0.40
CA LEU A 28 1.60 -14.41 0.47
C LEU A 28 2.49 -14.66 1.71
N VAL A 29 3.81 -14.44 1.60
CA VAL A 29 4.75 -14.61 2.71
C VAL A 29 4.83 -13.38 3.63
N GLU A 30 4.98 -12.18 3.07
CA GLU A 30 5.25 -10.96 3.86
C GLU A 30 4.04 -10.01 4.02
N GLY A 31 3.00 -10.19 3.19
CA GLY A 31 1.80 -9.33 3.12
C GLY A 31 2.01 -8.03 2.35
N TRP A 32 1.20 -7.01 2.69
CA TRP A 32 1.13 -5.70 2.02
C TRP A 32 2.47 -4.94 1.89
N LYS A 33 3.44 -5.24 2.76
CA LYS A 33 4.80 -4.66 2.70
C LYS A 33 5.46 -4.86 1.35
N VAL A 34 5.33 -6.04 0.77
CA VAL A 34 5.95 -6.37 -0.52
C VAL A 34 5.33 -5.56 -1.64
N VAL A 35 4.02 -5.35 -1.62
CA VAL A 35 3.32 -4.56 -2.63
C VAL A 35 3.87 -3.14 -2.68
N TYR A 36 4.04 -2.49 -1.52
CA TYR A 36 4.65 -1.16 -1.45
C TYR A 36 6.13 -1.15 -1.85
N ARG A 37 6.91 -2.17 -1.49
CA ARG A 37 8.32 -2.30 -1.91
C ARG A 37 8.45 -2.44 -3.42
N THR A 38 7.64 -3.30 -4.02
CA THR A 38 7.58 -3.50 -5.47
C THR A 38 7.23 -2.18 -6.14
N MET A 39 6.19 -1.48 -5.67
CA MET A 39 5.82 -0.16 -6.18
C MET A 39 6.97 0.84 -6.16
N LEU A 40 7.72 0.91 -5.06
CA LEU A 40 8.87 1.79 -4.91
C LEU A 40 10.04 1.36 -5.80
N GLY A 41 10.25 0.05 -5.98
CA GLY A 41 11.21 -0.49 -6.93
C GLY A 41 10.90 -0.07 -8.37
N LEU A 42 9.64 -0.20 -8.80
CA LEU A 42 9.20 0.27 -10.12
C LEU A 42 9.45 1.77 -10.30
N MET A 43 9.09 2.59 -9.30
CA MET A 43 9.29 4.03 -9.39
C MET A 43 10.77 4.41 -9.41
N LYS A 44 11.61 3.72 -8.64
CA LYS A 44 13.06 3.93 -8.63
C LYS A 44 13.71 3.57 -9.95
N HIS A 45 13.27 2.47 -10.58
CA HIS A 45 13.72 2.09 -11.91
C HIS A 45 13.30 3.14 -12.97
N ALA A 46 12.09 3.69 -12.83
CA ALA A 46 11.55 4.71 -13.72
C ALA A 46 12.12 6.12 -13.47
N GLU A 47 12.65 6.39 -12.27
CA GLU A 47 13.06 7.72 -11.78
C GLU A 47 14.01 8.44 -12.75
N GLY A 48 15.04 7.75 -13.22
CA GLY A 48 16.04 8.34 -14.12
C GLY A 48 15.45 8.87 -15.42
N THR A 49 14.39 8.23 -15.93
CA THR A 49 13.69 8.68 -17.14
C THR A 49 12.64 9.73 -16.78
N LEU A 50 11.88 9.52 -15.70
CA LEU A 50 10.79 10.40 -15.25
C LEU A 50 11.24 11.82 -14.95
N LEU A 51 12.44 12.02 -14.38
CA LEU A 51 12.95 13.34 -14.02
C LEU A 51 13.20 14.26 -15.23
N HIS A 52 13.36 13.68 -16.43
CA HIS A 52 13.62 14.43 -17.66
C HIS A 52 12.37 14.61 -18.54
N LEU A 53 11.23 14.00 -18.19
CA LEU A 53 10.02 14.00 -19.00
C LEU A 53 9.05 15.11 -18.57
N SER A 54 8.32 15.68 -19.52
CA SER A 54 7.19 16.57 -19.22
C SER A 54 5.93 15.78 -18.84
N PHE A 55 4.96 16.43 -18.20
CA PHE A 55 3.78 15.78 -17.62
C PHE A 55 3.06 14.80 -18.57
N GLU A 56 2.73 15.22 -19.79
CA GLU A 56 2.06 14.35 -20.77
C GLU A 56 2.90 13.11 -21.12
N HIS A 57 4.21 13.29 -21.27
CA HIS A 57 5.11 12.19 -21.57
C HIS A 57 5.29 11.24 -20.39
N ILE A 58 5.19 11.72 -19.15
CA ILE A 58 5.17 10.86 -17.96
C ILE A 58 3.95 9.93 -18.00
N LEU A 59 2.77 10.44 -18.33
CA LEU A 59 1.55 9.62 -18.44
C LEU A 59 1.71 8.53 -19.50
N HIS A 60 2.22 8.90 -20.67
CA HIS A 60 2.46 7.98 -21.77
C HIS A 60 3.52 6.92 -21.41
N TYR A 61 4.61 7.35 -20.76
CA TYR A 61 5.65 6.46 -20.30
C TYR A 61 5.11 5.42 -19.31
N LEU A 62 4.39 5.85 -18.28
CA LEU A 62 3.81 4.97 -17.26
C LEU A 62 2.77 3.99 -17.82
N SER A 63 2.04 4.37 -18.87
CA SER A 63 1.13 3.46 -19.58
C SER A 63 1.88 2.38 -20.37
N SER A 64 2.99 2.75 -21.01
CA SER A 64 3.84 1.81 -21.79
C SER A 64 4.81 1.00 -20.92
N PHE A 65 4.99 1.39 -19.66
CA PHE A 65 5.98 0.84 -18.74
C PHE A 65 5.83 -0.66 -18.47
N PRO A 66 4.62 -1.21 -18.21
CA PRO A 66 4.47 -2.61 -17.85
C PRO A 66 4.95 -3.61 -18.91
N GLY A 67 4.97 -3.23 -20.19
CA GLY A 67 5.47 -4.07 -21.28
C GLY A 67 6.99 -4.03 -21.47
N LYS A 68 7.70 -3.07 -20.85
CA LYS A 68 9.15 -2.86 -20.99
C LYS A 68 9.96 -3.42 -19.83
N VAL A 69 9.27 -3.85 -18.77
CA VAL A 69 9.86 -4.12 -17.48
C VAL A 69 10.04 -5.61 -17.29
N ASP A 70 11.26 -6.01 -16.97
CA ASP A 70 11.56 -7.37 -16.57
C ASP A 70 11.20 -7.60 -15.09
N GLY A 71 10.40 -8.63 -14.83
CA GLY A 71 9.91 -8.95 -13.49
C GLY A 71 11.03 -9.36 -12.53
N GLN A 72 12.10 -9.99 -13.02
CA GLN A 72 13.23 -10.41 -12.19
C GLN A 72 14.03 -9.24 -11.65
N THR A 73 14.42 -8.34 -12.53
CA THR A 73 15.21 -7.16 -12.18
C THR A 73 14.48 -6.30 -11.13
N ILE A 74 13.18 -6.06 -11.35
CA ILE A 74 12.36 -5.28 -10.42
C ILE A 74 12.18 -5.97 -9.07
N MET A 75 11.97 -7.29 -9.05
CA MET A 75 11.85 -8.02 -7.79
C MET A 75 13.14 -7.92 -6.98
N GLN A 76 14.28 -8.04 -7.64
CA GLN A 76 15.57 -7.93 -6.96
C GLN A 76 15.82 -6.52 -6.43
N GLU A 77 15.42 -5.49 -7.17
CA GLU A 77 15.50 -4.09 -6.73
C GLU A 77 14.53 -3.78 -5.58
N SER A 78 13.32 -4.31 -5.62
CA SER A 78 12.30 -4.08 -4.60
C SER A 78 12.66 -4.71 -3.26
N LEU A 79 13.25 -5.92 -3.28
CA LEU A 79 13.69 -6.63 -2.08
C LEU A 79 14.88 -5.96 -1.39
N LYS A 80 15.70 -5.19 -2.13
CA LYS A 80 16.78 -4.37 -1.55
C LYS A 80 16.25 -3.20 -0.71
N ILE A 81 15.01 -2.77 -0.94
CA ILE A 81 14.41 -1.66 -0.20
C ILE A 81 13.91 -2.16 1.17
N GLY A 82 14.68 -1.87 2.22
CA GLY A 82 14.38 -2.25 3.61
C GLY A 82 13.19 -1.50 4.23
N LEU A 83 11.97 -1.75 3.76
CA LEU A 83 10.75 -1.19 4.36
C LEU A 83 10.36 -1.93 5.64
N LYS A 84 10.39 -1.23 6.78
CA LYS A 84 9.92 -1.75 8.07
C LYS A 84 8.44 -1.44 8.27
N THR A 85 7.69 -2.40 8.82
CA THR A 85 6.25 -2.22 9.16
C THR A 85 6.01 -0.98 10.03
N LYS A 86 6.95 -0.66 10.93
CA LYS A 86 6.86 0.51 11.82
C LYS A 86 6.76 1.83 11.05
N HIS A 87 7.44 1.95 9.91
CA HIS A 87 7.37 3.17 9.09
C HIS A 87 6.02 3.30 8.41
N ILE A 88 5.50 2.19 7.85
CA ILE A 88 4.17 2.15 7.23
C ILE A 88 3.09 2.52 8.26
N GLN A 89 3.16 1.95 9.47
CA GLN A 89 2.20 2.24 10.54
C GLN A 89 2.28 3.70 11.00
N LYS A 90 3.49 4.28 11.06
CA LYS A 90 3.69 5.69 11.38
C LYS A 90 3.00 6.58 10.35
N HIS A 91 3.26 6.36 9.06
CA HIS A 91 2.62 7.12 7.99
C HIS A 91 1.10 6.95 7.97
N ALA A 92 0.59 5.74 8.23
CA ALA A 92 -0.85 5.50 8.36
C ALA A 92 -1.46 6.27 9.53
N ASN A 93 -0.81 6.27 10.70
CA ASN A 93 -1.27 7.00 11.87
C ASN A 93 -1.23 8.53 11.65
N ASP A 94 -0.17 9.03 11.01
CA ASP A 94 -0.03 10.45 10.69
C ASP A 94 -1.07 10.89 9.66
N TRP A 95 -1.35 10.07 8.64
CA TRP A 95 -2.45 10.32 7.70
C TRP A 95 -3.81 10.32 8.41
N GLN A 96 -4.07 9.38 9.33
CA GLN A 96 -5.32 9.32 10.08
C GLN A 96 -5.54 10.57 10.97
N ARG A 97 -4.45 11.11 11.55
CA ARG A 97 -4.48 12.34 12.35
C ARG A 97 -4.83 13.55 11.49
N SER A 98 -4.24 13.66 10.30
CA SER A 98 -4.55 14.74 9.36
C SER A 98 -5.93 14.59 8.72
N ALA A 99 -6.39 13.36 8.46
CA ALA A 99 -7.73 13.07 7.93
C ALA A 99 -8.84 13.37 8.94
N GLY A 100 -8.55 13.27 10.25
CA GLY A 100 -9.45 13.68 11.32
C GLY A 100 -9.81 15.18 11.29
N SER A 101 -8.98 16.05 10.70
CA SER A 101 -9.34 17.46 10.48
C SER A 101 -10.09 17.69 9.16
N CYS A 102 -10.20 16.68 8.30
CA CYS A 102 -10.74 16.76 6.94
C CYS A 102 -11.96 15.82 6.75
N SER A 103 -12.69 15.52 7.82
CA SER A 103 -13.88 14.66 7.80
C SER A 103 -15.17 15.47 7.97
N GLN A 104 -15.47 16.34 7.01
CA GLN A 104 -16.84 16.65 6.59
C GLN A 104 -16.82 16.76 5.07
N GLU A 105 -16.67 15.64 4.35
CA GLU A 105 -17.39 15.40 3.10
C GLU A 105 -17.13 13.95 2.64
N SER A 106 -18.20 13.25 2.26
CA SER A 106 -18.26 11.96 1.54
C SER A 106 -17.97 10.65 2.30
N SER A 107 -19.04 10.23 3.01
CA SER A 107 -19.68 8.90 2.97
C SER A 107 -18.93 7.61 3.41
N SER A 108 -19.50 7.05 4.49
CA SER A 108 -19.65 5.64 4.86
C SER A 108 -18.39 4.82 5.19
N SER A 109 -18.11 4.79 6.49
CA SER A 109 -17.40 3.69 7.17
C SER A 109 -18.10 2.32 6.96
N PRO A 110 -17.43 1.22 7.34
CA PRO A 110 -17.71 0.76 8.71
C PRO A 110 -16.44 0.52 9.55
N LYS A 111 -16.50 1.05 10.78
CA LYS A 111 -15.72 0.64 11.96
C LYS A 111 -16.03 -0.86 12.20
N LYS A 112 -15.18 -1.76 12.71
CA LYS A 112 -14.29 -1.68 13.88
C LYS A 112 -13.58 -3.06 13.95
N VAL A 113 -12.25 -3.13 14.03
CA VAL A 113 -11.59 -4.31 14.66
C VAL A 113 -11.06 -3.83 15.99
N SER A 114 -11.97 -3.76 16.96
CA SER A 114 -11.60 -3.68 18.36
C SER A 114 -11.41 -5.10 18.86
N ARG A 115 -10.15 -5.46 19.09
CA ARG A 115 -9.73 -6.55 19.98
C ARG A 115 -10.66 -6.55 21.20
N LEU A 116 -11.40 -7.64 21.40
CA LEU A 116 -11.82 -8.01 22.74
C LEU A 116 -10.55 -8.48 23.46
N ASP A 117 -10.08 -7.68 24.40
CA ASP A 117 -9.44 -8.17 25.61
C ASP A 117 -9.60 -7.09 26.66
N SER A 118 -10.13 -7.50 27.81
CA SER A 118 -10.21 -6.84 29.13
C SER A 118 -11.64 -6.93 29.67
N ALA A 119 -11.95 -8.12 30.18
CA ALA A 119 -12.97 -8.28 31.21
C ALA A 119 -12.51 -7.50 32.46
N THR A 120 -12.83 -6.21 32.55
CA THR A 120 -12.89 -5.50 33.83
C THR A 120 -13.70 -4.21 33.65
N LEU A 121 -14.94 -4.20 34.14
CA LEU A 121 -15.72 -3.06 34.63
C LEU A 121 -16.83 -3.73 35.45
N SER A 122 -16.71 -3.76 36.77
CA SER A 122 -17.32 -2.77 37.68
C SER A 122 -18.85 -2.73 37.50
N THR A 123 -19.68 -2.71 38.54
CA THR A 123 -19.69 -1.77 39.66
C THR A 123 -20.87 -2.16 40.58
N CYS A 124 -20.86 -1.67 41.84
CA CYS A 124 -21.98 -1.07 42.60
C CYS A 124 -23.43 -1.50 42.26
N SER A 125 -24.36 -1.71 43.20
CA SER A 125 -24.49 -1.25 44.59
C SER A 125 -25.89 -1.61 45.11
N THR A 126 -25.98 -2.01 46.39
CA THR A 126 -27.00 -1.58 47.37
C THR A 126 -28.46 -2.11 47.34
N SER A 127 -28.79 -2.83 48.43
CA SER A 127 -30.01 -2.76 49.28
C SER A 127 -31.24 -3.64 49.02
N THR A 128 -31.75 -4.15 50.15
CA THR A 128 -33.11 -4.66 50.45
C THR A 128 -33.38 -6.08 49.91
N ARG A 129 -33.61 -7.12 50.71
CA ARG A 129 -34.41 -7.28 51.92
C ARG A 129 -33.95 -8.50 52.71
#